data_AF-A0A8S3J228-F1
#
_entry.id   AF-A0A8S3J228-F1
#
_cell.length_a   1.000
_cell.length_b   1.000
_cell.length_c   1.000
_cell.angle_alpha   90.00
_cell.angle_beta   90.00
_cell.angle_gamma   90.00
#
_symmetry.space_group_name_H-M   'P 1'
#
loop_
_entity.id
_entity.type
_entity.pdbx_description
1 polymer ?
#
loop_
_entity_poly.entity_id
_entity_poly.type
_entity_poly.pdbx_seq_one_letter_code
_entity_poly.pdbx_strand_id
1 'polypeptide(L)'
;MELQVIDDNLNELAKDIEELEGKNDAHLFMENLLQQQEKLIEKRKKLVPSGNVCHIHQGNGPYTVSNVPGCWFFKIPHKDGNEKNVGNPLAKSFATKIADGTLRAHESTAAKWLLEWSKMLSYWENNEKRIKSQMAVQIKDDGTAIILPRVVVSGTVTRRAVEPTWLTASNAQ
;
A
#
# COMPACT_ATOMS: atom_id res chain seq x y z
N MET A 1 -24.18 -20.68 2.79
CA MET A 1 -24.74 -21.63 3.77
C MET A 1 -23.99 -22.94 3.78
N GLU A 2 -23.81 -23.63 2.64
CA GLU A 2 -23.14 -24.95 2.63
C GLU A 2 -21.66 -24.95 3.08
N LEU A 3 -20.87 -23.91 2.77
CA LEU A 3 -19.46 -23.84 3.17
C LEU A 3 -19.25 -23.64 4.69
N GLN A 4 -20.11 -22.84 5.33
CA GLN A 4 -20.04 -22.61 6.79
C GLN A 4 -20.35 -23.89 7.55
N VAL A 5 -21.37 -24.64 7.12
CA VAL A 5 -21.73 -25.94 7.70
C VAL A 5 -20.59 -26.96 7.55
N ILE A 6 -19.84 -26.94 6.44
CA ILE A 6 -18.69 -27.82 6.24
C ILE A 6 -17.52 -27.43 7.15
N ASP A 7 -17.26 -26.14 7.33
CA ASP A 7 -16.20 -25.64 8.23
C ASP A 7 -16.53 -25.94 9.70
N ASP A 8 -17.79 -25.83 10.11
CA ASP A 8 -18.25 -26.21 11.47
C ASP A 8 -18.08 -27.71 11.73
N ASN A 9 -18.47 -28.57 10.77
CA ASN A 9 -18.30 -30.01 10.87
C ASN A 9 -16.81 -30.44 10.89
N LEU A 10 -15.94 -29.73 10.17
CA LEU A 10 -14.49 -29.98 10.21
C LEU A 10 -13.88 -29.63 11.57
N ASN A 11 -14.36 -28.56 12.20
CA ASN A 11 -13.92 -28.15 13.53
C ASN A 11 -14.39 -29.11 14.62
N GLU A 12 -15.60 -29.67 14.48
CA GLU A 12 -16.12 -30.70 15.39
C GLU A 12 -15.30 -32.00 15.27
N LEU A 13 -15.06 -32.46 14.04
CA LEU A 13 -14.25 -33.65 13.78
C LEU A 13 -12.80 -33.51 14.26
N ALA A 14 -12.22 -32.31 14.19
CA ALA A 14 -10.88 -32.04 14.70
C ALA A 14 -10.81 -32.17 16.23
N LYS A 15 -11.86 -31.75 16.95
CA LYS A 15 -11.95 -31.93 18.41
C LYS A 15 -12.09 -33.39 18.79
N ASP A 16 -12.88 -34.15 18.03
CA ASP A 16 -13.05 -35.59 18.26
C ASP A 16 -11.73 -36.37 18.06
N ILE A 17 -10.93 -35.97 17.07
CA ILE A 17 -9.59 -36.55 16.83
C ILE A 17 -8.64 -36.23 18.00
N GLU A 18 -8.61 -34.97 18.45
CA GLU A 18 -7.77 -34.52 19.57
C GLU A 18 -8.13 -35.22 20.89
N GLU A 19 -9.43 -35.48 21.14
CA GLU A 19 -9.88 -36.21 22.33
C GLU A 19 -9.50 -37.71 22.30
N LEU A 20 -9.32 -38.27 21.10
CA LEU A 20 -9.00 -39.69 20.92
C LEU A 20 -7.49 -39.97 20.96
N GLU A 21 -6.62 -39.00 20.66
CA GLU A 21 -5.14 -39.19 20.66
C GLU A 21 -4.55 -39.70 21.99
N GLY A 22 -5.30 -39.61 23.10
CA GLY A 22 -4.88 -40.10 24.42
C GLY A 22 -5.40 -41.49 24.83
N LYS A 23 -6.19 -42.20 24.01
CA LYS A 23 -6.85 -43.48 24.39
C LYS A 23 -6.16 -44.68 23.72
N ASN A 24 -5.93 -45.77 24.45
CA ASN A 24 -5.20 -46.96 23.93
C ASN A 24 -5.88 -47.63 22.71
N ASP A 25 -7.20 -47.48 22.57
CA ASP A 25 -7.98 -48.05 21.45
C ASP A 25 -8.22 -47.04 20.30
N ALA A 26 -7.58 -45.88 20.34
CA ALA A 26 -7.80 -44.78 19.41
C ALA A 26 -7.60 -45.18 17.94
N HIS A 27 -6.63 -46.06 17.67
CA HIS A 27 -6.29 -46.52 16.33
C HIS A 27 -7.49 -47.14 15.60
N LEU A 28 -8.46 -47.75 16.32
CA LEU A 28 -9.62 -48.40 15.70
C LEU A 28 -10.64 -47.41 15.13
N PHE A 29 -10.75 -46.23 15.72
CA PHE A 29 -11.69 -45.18 15.31
C PHE A 29 -11.04 -44.10 14.45
N MET A 30 -9.73 -43.88 14.64
CA MET A 30 -8.98 -42.83 13.96
C MET A 30 -8.99 -42.99 12.44
N GLU A 31 -8.93 -44.21 11.92
CA GLU A 31 -8.98 -44.48 10.48
C GLU A 31 -10.31 -44.03 9.85
N ASN A 32 -11.44 -44.28 10.52
CA ASN A 32 -12.76 -43.85 10.05
C ASN A 32 -12.91 -42.33 10.11
N LEU A 33 -12.43 -41.69 11.18
CA LEU A 33 -12.48 -40.23 11.33
C LEU A 33 -11.60 -39.52 10.29
N LEU A 34 -10.39 -40.03 10.01
CA LEU A 34 -9.52 -39.51 8.95
C LEU A 34 -10.20 -39.63 7.58
N GLN A 35 -10.83 -40.78 7.28
CA GLN A 35 -11.60 -40.95 6.04
C GLN A 35 -12.78 -39.97 5.92
N GLN A 36 -13.46 -39.66 7.05
CA GLN A 36 -14.52 -38.66 7.07
C GLN A 36 -13.98 -37.25 6.85
N GLN A 37 -12.83 -36.93 7.44
CA GLN A 37 -12.15 -35.65 7.27
C GLN A 37 -11.75 -35.43 5.81
N GLU A 38 -11.14 -36.44 5.18
CA GLU A 38 -10.74 -36.40 3.76
C GLU A 38 -11.94 -36.16 2.84
N LYS A 39 -13.06 -36.86 3.07
CA LYS A 39 -14.30 -36.66 2.29
C LYS A 39 -14.86 -35.25 2.42
N LEU A 40 -14.84 -34.67 3.63
CA LEU A 40 -15.28 -33.30 3.87
C LEU A 40 -14.35 -32.27 3.22
N ILE A 41 -13.02 -32.49 3.30
CA ILE A 41 -12.02 -31.67 2.62
C ILE A 41 -12.19 -31.73 1.10
N GLU A 42 -12.45 -32.91 0.54
CA GLU A 42 -12.66 -33.08 -0.91
C GLU A 42 -13.97 -32.42 -1.38
N LYS A 43 -15.04 -32.51 -0.57
CA LYS A 43 -16.31 -31.82 -0.81
C LYS A 43 -16.13 -30.30 -0.74
N ARG A 44 -15.33 -29.80 0.21
CA ARG A 44 -14.94 -28.39 0.31
C ARG A 44 -14.18 -27.94 -0.93
N LYS A 45 -13.17 -28.70 -1.39
CA LYS A 45 -12.39 -28.39 -2.62
C LYS A 45 -13.26 -28.30 -3.88
N LYS A 46 -14.36 -29.07 -3.96
CA LYS A 46 -15.30 -29.04 -5.10
C LYS A 46 -16.26 -27.84 -5.06
N LEU A 47 -16.59 -27.34 -3.87
CA LEU A 47 -17.53 -26.23 -3.66
C LEU A 47 -16.85 -24.86 -3.62
N VAL A 48 -15.56 -24.82 -3.28
CA VAL A 48 -14.74 -23.61 -3.40
C VAL A 48 -14.42 -23.43 -4.89
N PRO A 49 -14.88 -22.35 -5.55
CA PRO A 49 -14.41 -22.03 -6.89
C PRO A 49 -12.89 -21.95 -6.84
N SER A 50 -12.20 -22.30 -7.92
CA SER A 50 -10.73 -22.25 -8.04
C SER A 50 -10.18 -20.81 -8.01
N GLY A 51 -10.62 -19.97 -7.07
CA GLY A 51 -9.97 -18.76 -6.67
C GLY A 51 -8.81 -19.15 -5.76
N ASN A 52 -7.60 -18.77 -6.16
CA ASN A 52 -6.43 -18.79 -5.30
C ASN A 52 -6.79 -18.08 -3.98
N VAL A 53 -7.12 -18.79 -2.91
CA VAL A 53 -7.34 -18.18 -1.59
C VAL A 53 -6.01 -18.22 -0.85
N CYS A 54 -5.49 -17.05 -0.49
CA CYS A 54 -4.33 -16.94 0.36
C CYS A 54 -4.76 -17.19 1.81
N HIS A 55 -4.29 -18.26 2.43
CA HIS A 55 -4.56 -18.54 3.84
C HIS A 55 -3.76 -17.66 4.81
N ILE A 56 -2.76 -16.93 4.31
CA ILE A 56 -1.76 -16.21 5.11
C ILE A 56 -2.10 -14.71 5.26
N HIS A 57 -2.92 -14.15 4.36
CA HIS A 57 -3.24 -12.72 4.36
C HIS A 57 -4.72 -12.48 4.02
N GLN A 58 -5.39 -11.72 4.87
CA GLN A 58 -6.76 -11.29 4.69
C GLN A 58 -6.76 -9.89 4.06
N GLY A 59 -7.17 -9.80 2.79
CA GLY A 59 -7.23 -8.55 2.06
C GLY A 59 -8.03 -8.69 0.77
N ASN A 60 -8.24 -7.57 0.07
CA ASN A 60 -8.93 -7.57 -1.22
C ASN A 60 -8.07 -8.26 -2.30
N GLY A 61 -8.44 -9.49 -2.66
CA GLY A 61 -7.69 -10.38 -3.54
C GLY A 61 -7.88 -11.84 -3.06
N PRO A 62 -7.04 -12.78 -3.49
CA PRO A 62 -5.88 -12.66 -4.37
C PRO A 62 -6.24 -12.50 -5.85
N TYR A 63 -5.60 -11.54 -6.51
CA TYR A 63 -5.65 -11.42 -7.96
C TYR A 63 -4.51 -12.23 -8.57
N THR A 64 -4.84 -13.11 -9.51
CA THR A 64 -3.84 -13.92 -10.21
C THR A 64 -3.43 -13.18 -11.48
N VAL A 65 -2.14 -12.88 -11.61
CA VAL A 65 -1.58 -12.30 -12.83
C VAL A 65 -0.96 -13.43 -13.64
N SER A 66 -1.47 -13.65 -14.86
CA SER A 66 -1.13 -14.81 -15.70
C SER A 66 0.38 -14.96 -16.01
N ASN A 67 1.16 -13.91 -15.80
CA ASN A 67 2.56 -13.80 -16.22
C ASN A 67 3.58 -13.86 -15.06
N VAL A 68 3.12 -14.05 -13.80
CA VAL A 68 4.02 -14.13 -12.65
C VAL A 68 3.61 -15.31 -11.76
N PRO A 69 4.25 -16.48 -11.89
CA PRO A 69 3.95 -17.64 -11.05
C PRO A 69 4.43 -17.41 -9.61
N GLY A 70 3.67 -17.93 -8.63
CA GLY A 70 4.09 -17.96 -7.22
C GLY A 70 3.90 -16.67 -6.42
N CYS A 71 3.32 -15.61 -6.99
CA CYS A 71 3.03 -14.37 -6.29
C CYS A 71 1.52 -14.18 -6.06
N TRP A 72 1.17 -13.68 -4.88
CA TRP A 72 -0.19 -13.24 -4.57
C TRP A 72 -0.27 -11.71 -4.62
N PHE A 73 -1.23 -11.20 -5.37
CA PHE A 73 -1.45 -9.76 -5.51
C PHE A 73 -2.72 -9.34 -4.77
N PHE A 74 -2.58 -8.33 -3.92
CA PHE A 74 -3.68 -7.72 -3.19
C PHE A 74 -3.84 -6.27 -3.62
N LYS A 75 -5.08 -5.83 -3.73
CA LYS A 75 -5.40 -4.44 -4.11
C LYS A 75 -5.07 -3.51 -2.96
N ILE A 76 -4.31 -2.45 -3.25
CA ILE A 76 -4.04 -1.39 -2.28
C ILE A 76 -5.33 -0.58 -2.03
N PRO A 77 -5.73 -0.32 -0.77
CA PRO A 77 -6.91 0.47 -0.46
C PRO A 77 -6.82 1.91 -0.98
N HIS A 78 -7.88 2.35 -1.65
CA HIS A 78 -8.01 3.72 -2.12
C HIS A 78 -8.64 4.62 -1.05
N LYS A 79 -8.23 5.89 -0.98
CA LYS A 79 -8.71 6.88 0.00
C LYS A 79 -10.23 7.12 -0.05
N ASP A 80 -10.81 7.06 -1.25
CA ASP A 80 -12.24 7.35 -1.50
C ASP A 80 -13.11 6.08 -1.55
N GLY A 81 -12.60 4.94 -1.05
CA GLY A 81 -13.35 3.68 -0.98
C GLY A 81 -12.69 2.52 -1.74
N ASN A 82 -12.94 1.32 -1.25
CA ASN A 82 -12.25 0.08 -1.65
C ASN A 82 -12.53 -0.37 -3.10
N GLU A 83 -13.65 0.08 -3.66
CA GLU A 83 -14.04 -0.20 -5.05
C GLU A 83 -13.14 0.52 -6.07
N LYS A 84 -12.55 1.66 -5.71
CA LYS A 84 -11.74 2.47 -6.63
C LYS A 84 -10.30 1.95 -6.74
N ASN A 85 -9.68 2.14 -7.90
CA ASN A 85 -8.31 1.73 -8.17
C ASN A 85 -7.31 2.85 -7.85
N VAL A 86 -6.20 2.48 -7.20
CA VAL A 86 -5.05 3.35 -6.97
C VAL A 86 -4.21 3.43 -8.25
N GLY A 87 -4.55 4.34 -9.15
CA GLY A 87 -3.87 4.47 -10.45
C GLY A 87 -2.34 4.61 -10.31
N ASN A 88 -1.88 5.50 -9.42
CA ASN A 88 -0.45 5.67 -9.13
C ASN A 88 -0.15 5.36 -7.65
N PRO A 89 0.57 4.27 -7.33
CA PRO A 89 0.93 3.90 -5.95
C PRO A 89 2.00 4.84 -5.34
N LEU A 90 2.69 5.63 -6.16
CA LEU A 90 3.68 6.65 -5.75
C LEU A 90 3.07 8.06 -5.64
N ALA A 91 1.74 8.17 -5.71
CA ALA A 91 1.07 9.45 -5.58
C ALA A 91 1.28 10.08 -4.18
N LYS A 92 1.09 11.40 -4.09
CA LYS A 92 1.20 12.18 -2.84
C LYS A 92 0.36 11.60 -1.69
N SER A 93 -0.78 10.97 -1.98
CA SER A 93 -1.63 10.31 -0.97
C SER A 93 -0.95 9.14 -0.26
N PHE A 94 0.02 8.49 -0.91
CA PHE A 94 0.74 7.34 -0.39
C PHE A 94 2.13 7.69 0.12
N ALA A 95 2.64 8.89 -0.17
CA ALA A 95 3.95 9.36 0.28
C ALA A 95 4.14 9.25 1.80
N THR A 96 3.11 9.56 2.60
CA THR A 96 3.17 9.40 4.05
C THR A 96 3.31 7.94 4.46
N LYS A 97 2.58 7.03 3.80
CA LYS A 97 2.67 5.58 4.08
C LYS A 97 4.00 4.98 3.65
N ILE A 98 4.63 5.54 2.62
CA ILE A 98 5.98 5.17 2.18
C ILE A 98 7.01 5.66 3.21
N ALA A 99 6.89 6.91 3.68
CA ALA A 99 7.79 7.47 4.68
C ALA A 99 7.71 6.75 6.04
N ASP A 100 6.51 6.33 6.44
CA ASP A 100 6.25 5.52 7.64
C ASP A 100 6.70 4.05 7.48
N GLY A 101 7.11 3.64 6.28
CA GLY A 101 7.56 2.27 6.00
C GLY A 101 6.43 1.23 5.87
N THR A 102 5.17 1.65 6.02
CA THR A 102 3.98 0.81 5.73
C THR A 102 3.98 0.32 4.28
N LEU A 103 4.35 1.19 3.33
CA LEU A 103 4.57 0.82 1.93
C LEU A 103 6.06 0.86 1.62
N ARG A 104 6.69 -0.32 1.53
CA ARG A 104 8.12 -0.45 1.26
C ARG A 104 8.40 -1.54 0.23
N ALA A 105 9.49 -1.37 -0.51
CA ALA A 105 10.02 -2.44 -1.35
C ALA A 105 10.60 -3.57 -0.47
N HIS A 106 10.60 -4.80 -0.98
CA HIS A 106 10.93 -5.99 -0.18
C HIS A 106 12.39 -6.01 0.32
N GLU A 107 13.37 -5.45 -0.41
CA GLU A 107 14.76 -5.44 0.07
C GLU A 107 15.71 -4.47 -0.68
N SER A 108 15.19 -3.60 -1.55
CA SER A 108 16.06 -2.81 -2.42
C SER A 108 16.39 -1.45 -1.79
N THR A 109 17.65 -1.26 -1.40
CA THR A 109 18.18 0.07 -1.02
C THR A 109 18.08 1.05 -2.18
N ALA A 110 18.25 0.57 -3.41
CA ALA A 110 18.06 1.35 -4.64
C ALA A 110 16.63 1.88 -4.79
N ALA A 111 15.61 1.07 -4.48
CA ALA A 111 14.22 1.51 -4.51
C ALA A 111 13.95 2.59 -3.47
N LYS A 112 14.55 2.50 -2.28
CA LYS A 112 14.44 3.53 -1.25
C LYS A 112 15.02 4.87 -1.73
N TRP A 113 16.25 4.85 -2.25
CA TRP A 113 16.88 6.06 -2.80
C TRP A 113 16.10 6.66 -3.95
N LEU A 114 15.56 5.83 -4.86
CA LEU A 114 14.74 6.30 -5.98
C LEU A 114 13.49 7.05 -5.50
N LEU A 115 12.83 6.55 -4.46
CA LEU A 115 11.65 7.21 -3.87
C LEU A 115 12.02 8.55 -3.21
N GLU A 116 13.15 8.59 -2.50
CA GLU A 116 13.68 9.83 -1.92
C GLU A 116 14.05 10.85 -3.00
N TRP A 117 14.73 10.42 -4.07
CA TRP A 117 15.08 11.29 -5.20
C TRP A 117 13.85 11.78 -5.95
N SER A 118 12.85 10.93 -6.17
CA SER A 118 11.57 11.33 -6.77
C SER A 118 10.91 12.47 -5.99
N LYS A 119 10.95 12.41 -4.65
CA LYS A 119 10.44 13.48 -3.77
C LYS A 119 11.23 14.78 -3.98
N MET A 120 12.57 14.71 -3.99
CA MET A 120 13.44 15.88 -4.17
C MET A 120 13.26 16.52 -5.56
N LEU A 121 13.20 15.70 -6.62
CA LEU A 121 12.99 16.15 -7.99
C LEU A 121 11.62 16.81 -8.16
N SER A 122 10.57 16.21 -7.59
CA SER A 122 9.22 16.81 -7.62
C SER A 122 9.19 18.18 -6.93
N TYR A 123 9.94 18.35 -5.85
CA TYR A 123 10.08 19.66 -5.20
C TYR A 123 10.83 20.65 -6.10
N TRP A 124 11.94 20.23 -6.70
CA TRP A 124 12.72 21.07 -7.61
C TRP A 124 11.90 21.51 -8.82
N GLU A 125 11.22 20.60 -9.52
CA GLU A 125 10.42 20.91 -10.72
C GLU A 125 9.34 21.97 -10.44
N ASN A 126 8.71 21.90 -9.27
CA ASN A 126 7.68 22.86 -8.85
C ASN A 126 8.25 24.25 -8.53
N ASN A 127 9.49 24.34 -8.06
CA ASN A 127 10.12 25.58 -7.61
C ASN A 127 11.06 26.20 -8.66
N GLU A 128 11.62 25.40 -9.56
CA GLU A 128 12.64 25.80 -10.54
C GLU A 128 12.17 27.01 -11.36
N LYS A 129 10.96 26.93 -11.93
CA LYS A 129 10.40 28.02 -12.73
C LYS A 129 10.29 29.32 -11.92
N ARG A 130 9.91 29.20 -10.64
CA ARG A 130 9.70 30.35 -9.74
C ARG A 130 11.03 31.01 -9.37
N ILE A 131 12.04 30.20 -9.08
CA ILE A 131 13.42 30.62 -8.78
C ILE A 131 14.07 31.26 -10.00
N LYS A 132 14.00 30.60 -11.17
CA LYS A 132 14.58 31.12 -12.43
C LYS A 132 13.89 32.40 -12.93
N SER A 133 12.60 32.58 -12.62
CA SER A 133 11.84 33.77 -13.00
C SER A 133 12.07 34.99 -12.08
N GLN A 134 12.90 34.86 -11.04
CA GLN A 134 13.16 35.97 -10.13
C GLN A 134 13.83 37.15 -10.84
N MET A 135 13.44 38.37 -10.45
CA MET A 135 14.04 39.58 -10.99
C MET A 135 15.32 39.89 -10.22
N ALA A 136 16.46 39.48 -10.77
CA ALA A 136 17.78 39.83 -10.26
C ALA A 136 18.26 41.14 -10.90
N VAL A 137 18.57 42.13 -10.07
CA VAL A 137 19.11 43.44 -10.49
C VAL A 137 20.52 43.57 -9.95
N GLN A 138 21.48 43.76 -10.84
CA GLN A 138 22.86 44.05 -10.49
C GLN A 138 22.98 45.51 -10.05
N ILE A 139 23.58 45.77 -8.88
CA ILE A 139 23.71 47.11 -8.31
C ILE A 139 25.11 47.68 -8.53
N LYS A 140 26.11 46.81 -8.55
CA LYS A 140 27.52 47.16 -8.71
C LYS A 140 28.18 46.21 -9.71
N ASP A 141 29.25 46.69 -10.34
CA ASP A 141 30.04 45.92 -11.29
C ASP A 141 30.92 44.85 -10.62
N ASP A 142 30.96 44.80 -9.28
CA ASP A 142 31.66 43.81 -8.46
C ASP A 142 30.92 42.46 -8.35
N GLY A 143 29.80 42.30 -9.06
CA GLY A 143 28.94 41.12 -8.99
C GLY A 143 27.88 41.17 -7.89
N THR A 144 27.77 42.27 -7.15
CA THR A 144 26.68 42.45 -6.17
C THR A 144 25.34 42.62 -6.89
N ALA A 145 24.45 41.65 -6.73
CA ALA A 145 23.08 41.69 -7.22
C ALA A 145 22.07 41.52 -6.08
N ILE A 146 20.89 42.11 -6.27
CA ILE A 146 19.75 41.95 -5.36
C ILE A 146 18.59 41.34 -6.15
N ILE A 147 17.86 40.44 -5.49
CA ILE A 147 16.60 39.93 -6.00
C ILE A 147 15.50 40.86 -5.51
N LEU A 148 14.66 41.33 -6.43
CA LEU A 148 13.50 42.18 -6.13
C LEU A 148 12.20 41.36 -6.29
N PRO A 149 11.59 40.88 -5.19
CA PRO A 149 10.36 40.11 -5.25
C PRO A 149 9.19 40.99 -5.71
N ARG A 150 8.40 40.47 -6.66
CA ARG A 150 7.22 41.18 -7.17
C ARG A 150 5.98 40.83 -6.33
N VAL A 151 5.89 41.43 -5.16
CA VAL A 151 4.80 41.16 -4.20
C VAL A 151 3.53 41.93 -4.58
N VAL A 152 2.40 41.22 -4.67
CA VAL A 152 1.07 41.84 -4.76
C VAL A 152 0.50 41.97 -3.35
N VAL A 153 0.36 43.20 -2.84
CA VAL A 153 0.03 43.47 -1.42
C VAL A 153 -1.34 42.90 -1.00
N SER A 154 -2.34 42.91 -1.88
CA SER A 154 -3.69 42.38 -1.61
C SER A 154 -4.15 41.45 -2.74
N GLY A 155 -3.43 40.34 -2.94
CA GLY A 155 -3.67 39.40 -4.03
C GLY A 155 -4.76 38.36 -3.78
N THR A 156 -5.32 38.29 -2.57
CA THR A 156 -6.37 37.33 -2.20
C THR A 156 -7.60 38.05 -1.62
N VAL A 157 -8.76 37.37 -1.58
CA VAL A 157 -9.99 37.89 -0.96
C VAL A 157 -9.76 38.29 0.51
N THR A 158 -8.89 37.57 1.22
CA THR A 158 -8.49 37.87 2.61
C THR A 158 -7.46 39.01 2.73
N ARG A 159 -7.17 39.74 1.65
CA ARG A 159 -6.15 40.80 1.57
C ARG A 159 -4.72 40.37 1.92
N ARG A 160 -4.41 39.08 1.84
CA ARG A 160 -3.03 38.59 2.03
C ARG A 160 -2.18 38.96 0.82
N ALA A 161 -0.93 39.30 1.09
CA ALA A 161 0.07 39.48 0.07
C ALA A 161 0.36 38.17 -0.66
N VAL A 162 0.66 38.26 -1.95
CA VAL A 162 0.95 37.10 -2.80
C VAL A 162 2.25 37.32 -3.54
N GLU A 163 3.16 36.36 -3.42
CA GLU A 163 4.39 36.25 -4.19
C GLU A 163 4.72 34.74 -4.32
N PRO A 164 5.03 34.21 -5.52
CA PRO A 164 5.09 32.76 -5.73
C PRO A 164 6.31 32.02 -5.14
N THR A 165 7.38 32.71 -4.73
CA THR A 165 8.67 32.08 -4.38
C THR A 165 8.97 32.25 -2.89
N TRP A 166 9.13 33.49 -2.45
CA TRP A 166 9.52 33.91 -1.12
C TRP A 166 8.38 33.83 -0.11
N LEU A 167 7.15 34.18 -0.49
CA LEU A 167 5.98 34.04 0.41
C LEU A 167 5.45 32.61 0.51
N THR A 168 5.95 31.70 -0.33
CA THR A 168 5.70 30.26 -0.22
C THR A 168 6.91 29.46 0.22
N ALA A 169 8.00 30.15 0.57
CA ALA A 169 9.21 29.49 1.03
C ALA A 169 8.91 28.74 2.34
N SER A 170 9.13 27.44 2.33
CA SER A 170 9.06 26.59 3.51
C SER A 170 10.47 26.24 3.97
N ASN A 171 10.64 25.98 5.26
CA ASN A 171 11.88 25.41 5.76
C ASN A 171 12.19 24.09 5.05
N ALA A 172 13.47 23.85 4.78
CA ALA A 172 13.95 22.54 4.36
C ALA A 172 13.67 21.55 5.52
N GLN A 173 12.88 20.52 5.24
CA GLN A 173 12.64 19.38 6.13
C GLN A 173 13.54 18.21 5.76
#